data_AF-A0A7K8B8T8-F1
#
_entry.id   AF-A0A7K8B8T8-F1
#
_cell.length_a   1.000
_cell.length_b   1.000
_cell.length_c   1.000
_cell.angle_alpha   90.00
_cell.angle_beta   90.00
_cell.angle_gamma   90.00
#
_symmetry.space_group_name_H-M   'P 1'
#
loop_
_entity.id
_entity.type
_entity.pdbx_description
1 polymer ?
#
loop_
_entity_poly.entity_id
_entity_poly.type
_entity_poly.pdbx_seq_one_letter_code
_entity_poly.pdbx_strand_id
1 'polypeptide(L)'
;LLLLLLWAACWVVVSAALFLLHRSVFSERCTDEKSRRILARLCLDYRSGALTGDLCEDLCVAQKLVYKRCLYYDRGKKVIQADWRGQPIILKSKKEIFSSYQHLSMLEEVETQDIPETELLLMVALEVKNALGLELSNNTMGPLWTRKKGPRWKAQVASMWSLLQQEEYIYFSLLQDFSKHVLRIIGSCGHFYAVEYLTAGHAWHKTLFPLENMIGPSLTGHRSRVRAIIDIALSFLDMVRHFENDFSHRLHLCDIKPENFAIRHDLTVVAIDVDMAFFEPKMRDILEQNCTGDEDCNFFDCFSKCNLKIRKCGAQRANNNLQVICDKIFRRWFSPSLRGPLVSLPLQLQLQKAVQECAQPGHTGAIGHQRTLKSLSELYHLLRVTQRELQEAQ
;
A
#
# COMPACT_ATOMS: atom_id res chain seq x y z
N LEU A 1 47.30 -13.19 -32.30
CA LEU A 1 46.00 -13.83 -32.65
C LEU A 1 45.44 -14.68 -31.52
N LEU A 2 46.19 -15.67 -30.99
CA LEU A 2 45.72 -16.57 -29.92
C LEU A 2 45.27 -15.83 -28.64
N LEU A 3 46.04 -14.82 -28.20
CA LEU A 3 45.72 -13.99 -27.03
C LEU A 3 44.43 -13.19 -27.20
N LEU A 4 44.13 -12.72 -28.41
CA LEU A 4 42.88 -11.99 -28.72
C LEU A 4 41.67 -12.93 -28.71
N LEU A 5 41.83 -14.15 -29.21
CA LEU A 5 40.78 -15.17 -29.19
C LEU A 5 40.47 -15.63 -27.75
N LEU A 6 41.50 -15.82 -26.92
CA LEU A 6 41.34 -16.14 -25.50
C LEU A 6 40.67 -15.01 -24.72
N TRP A 7 41.03 -13.75 -25.00
CA TRP A 7 40.40 -12.58 -24.38
C TRP A 7 38.91 -12.47 -24.77
N ALA A 8 38.57 -12.65 -26.05
CA ALA A 8 37.20 -12.62 -26.51
C ALA A 8 36.36 -13.78 -25.95
N ALA A 9 36.91 -15.00 -25.90
CA ALA A 9 36.24 -16.15 -25.31
C ALA A 9 35.98 -15.94 -23.81
N CYS A 10 36.95 -15.39 -23.08
CA CYS A 10 36.79 -15.06 -21.66
C CYS A 10 35.68 -14.01 -21.44
N TRP A 11 35.63 -12.96 -22.28
CA TRP A 11 34.55 -11.97 -22.23
C TRP A 11 33.17 -12.55 -22.51
N VAL A 12 33.04 -13.47 -23.47
CA VAL A 12 31.78 -14.16 -23.77
C VAL A 12 31.35 -15.03 -22.60
N VAL A 13 32.27 -15.78 -22.00
CA VAL A 13 31.97 -16.64 -20.84
C VAL A 13 31.59 -15.79 -19.62
N VAL A 14 32.32 -14.71 -19.33
CA VAL A 14 32.00 -13.80 -18.22
C VAL A 14 30.66 -13.11 -18.46
N SER A 15 30.38 -12.66 -19.68
CA SER A 15 29.09 -12.02 -20.01
C SER A 15 27.92 -13.01 -19.95
N ALA A 16 28.11 -14.25 -20.39
CA ALA A 16 27.10 -15.31 -20.29
C ALA A 16 26.87 -15.72 -18.82
N ALA A 17 27.93 -15.85 -18.03
CA ALA A 17 27.85 -16.12 -16.61
C ALA A 17 27.15 -14.97 -15.86
N LEU A 18 27.50 -13.71 -16.16
CA LEU A 18 26.82 -12.54 -15.63
C LEU A 18 25.36 -12.50 -16.07
N PHE A 19 25.03 -12.83 -17.32
CA PHE A 19 23.65 -12.87 -17.78
C PHE A 19 22.82 -13.96 -17.08
N LEU A 20 23.41 -15.15 -16.88
CA LEU A 20 22.77 -16.26 -16.17
C LEU A 20 22.62 -15.96 -14.66
N LEU A 21 23.64 -15.38 -14.03
CA LEU A 21 23.58 -14.89 -12.66
C LEU A 21 22.57 -13.74 -12.51
N HIS A 22 22.50 -12.82 -13.48
CA HIS A 22 21.55 -11.72 -13.45
C HIS A 22 20.11 -12.21 -13.63
N ARG A 23 19.91 -13.30 -14.39
CA ARG A 23 18.61 -13.95 -14.56
C ARG A 23 18.14 -14.66 -13.29
N SER A 24 19.05 -15.22 -12.47
CA SER A 24 18.71 -15.78 -11.16
C SER A 24 18.53 -14.71 -10.07
N VAL A 25 19.11 -13.51 -10.26
CA VAL A 25 18.94 -12.35 -9.38
C VAL A 25 17.65 -11.57 -9.68
N PHE A 26 17.17 -11.56 -10.93
CA PHE A 26 15.85 -11.02 -11.23
C PHE A 26 14.77 -11.96 -10.72
N SER A 27 14.09 -11.54 -9.65
CA SER A 27 12.89 -12.18 -9.11
C SER A 27 11.95 -12.55 -10.27
N GLU A 28 11.78 -13.86 -10.50
CA GLU A 28 10.93 -14.36 -11.58
C GLU A 28 9.51 -13.82 -11.39
N ARG A 29 8.92 -13.30 -12.46
CA ARG A 29 7.51 -12.93 -12.46
C ARG A 29 6.66 -14.18 -12.28
N CYS A 30 5.50 -14.01 -11.68
CA CYS A 30 4.50 -15.08 -11.57
C CYS A 30 4.14 -15.69 -12.93
N THR A 31 3.67 -16.94 -12.91
CA THR A 31 3.06 -17.60 -14.07
C THR A 31 1.57 -17.84 -13.82
N ASP A 32 0.79 -17.76 -14.89
CA ASP A 32 -0.66 -17.97 -14.80
C ASP A 32 -0.99 -19.39 -14.32
N GLU A 33 -0.21 -20.37 -14.77
CA GLU A 33 -0.32 -21.77 -14.35
C GLU A 33 -0.10 -21.92 -12.83
N LYS A 34 0.94 -21.31 -12.27
CA LYS A 34 1.19 -21.33 -10.82
C LYS A 34 0.04 -20.68 -10.04
N SER A 35 -0.44 -19.52 -10.49
CA SER A 35 -1.57 -18.83 -9.85
C SER A 35 -2.86 -19.65 -9.87
N ARG A 36 -3.16 -20.31 -10.99
CA ARG A 36 -4.32 -21.22 -11.10
C ARG A 36 -4.19 -22.40 -10.15
N ARG A 37 -2.99 -22.99 -10.00
CA ARG A 37 -2.74 -24.06 -9.02
C ARG A 37 -2.94 -23.60 -7.58
N ILE A 38 -2.49 -22.38 -7.23
CA ILE A 38 -2.72 -21.79 -5.91
C ILE A 38 -4.23 -21.69 -5.61
N LEU A 39 -5.01 -21.13 -6.54
CA LEU A 39 -6.47 -21.02 -6.37
C LEU A 39 -7.16 -22.39 -6.37
N ALA A 40 -6.70 -23.34 -7.18
CA ALA A 40 -7.22 -24.71 -7.17
C ALA A 40 -6.99 -25.38 -5.81
N ARG A 41 -5.81 -25.17 -5.20
CA ARG A 41 -5.51 -25.68 -3.87
C ARG A 41 -6.40 -25.04 -2.81
N LEU A 42 -6.58 -23.72 -2.85
CA LEU A 42 -7.53 -23.01 -1.98
C LEU A 42 -8.93 -23.62 -2.06
N CYS A 43 -9.38 -23.96 -3.26
CA CYS A 43 -10.69 -24.59 -3.47
C CYS A 43 -10.78 -26.04 -2.99
N LEU A 44 -9.68 -26.80 -3.01
CA LEU A 44 -9.63 -28.12 -2.38
C LEU A 44 -9.79 -27.99 -0.85
N ASP A 45 -9.07 -27.05 -0.24
CA ASP A 45 -9.15 -26.79 1.20
C ASP A 45 -10.55 -26.26 1.60
N TYR A 46 -11.23 -25.50 0.73
CA TYR A 46 -12.63 -25.10 0.93
C TYR A 46 -13.59 -26.31 0.90
N ARG A 47 -13.48 -27.15 -0.14
CA ARG A 47 -14.37 -28.31 -0.33
C ARG A 47 -14.19 -29.37 0.75
N SER A 48 -13.01 -29.49 1.34
CA SER A 48 -12.75 -30.36 2.49
C SER A 48 -13.28 -29.79 3.81
N GLY A 49 -13.75 -28.53 3.81
CA GLY A 49 -14.25 -27.85 5.01
C GLY A 49 -13.15 -27.29 5.91
N ALA A 50 -11.89 -27.21 5.45
CA ALA A 50 -10.78 -26.66 6.23
C ALA A 50 -10.85 -25.13 6.37
N LEU A 51 -11.44 -24.45 5.38
CA LEU A 51 -11.59 -23.00 5.34
C LEU A 51 -12.95 -22.58 4.82
N THR A 52 -13.26 -21.30 4.94
CA THR A 52 -14.53 -20.69 4.50
C THR A 52 -14.32 -19.23 4.11
N GLY A 53 -15.36 -18.60 3.62
CA GLY A 53 -15.37 -17.21 3.19
C GLY A 53 -16.60 -16.94 2.33
N ASP A 54 -17.03 -15.69 2.29
CA ASP A 54 -18.17 -15.24 1.49
C ASP A 54 -17.92 -15.31 -0.02
N LEU A 55 -16.65 -15.32 -0.45
CA LEU A 55 -16.27 -15.47 -1.86
C LEU A 55 -15.94 -16.92 -2.25
N CYS A 56 -15.83 -17.86 -1.29
CA CYS A 56 -15.43 -19.22 -1.61
C CYS A 56 -16.43 -19.95 -2.51
N GLU A 57 -17.73 -19.75 -2.31
CA GLU A 57 -18.76 -20.38 -3.16
C GLU A 57 -18.64 -19.90 -4.61
N ASP A 58 -18.51 -18.58 -4.80
CA ASP A 58 -18.40 -17.98 -6.12
C ASP A 58 -17.07 -18.31 -6.82
N LEU A 59 -15.98 -18.50 -6.07
CA LEU A 59 -14.68 -18.91 -6.61
C LEU A 59 -14.60 -20.41 -6.91
N CYS A 60 -15.07 -21.26 -6.01
CA CYS A 60 -14.76 -22.69 -6.03
C CYS A 60 -15.89 -23.58 -6.53
N VAL A 61 -17.13 -23.10 -6.55
CA VAL A 61 -18.31 -23.89 -6.93
C VAL A 61 -19.04 -23.23 -8.08
N ALA A 62 -19.56 -22.01 -7.89
CA ALA A 62 -20.41 -21.34 -8.86
C ALA A 62 -19.64 -20.72 -10.04
N GLN A 63 -18.31 -20.63 -9.97
CA GLN A 63 -17.42 -20.06 -11.00
C GLN A 63 -17.82 -18.64 -11.44
N LYS A 64 -18.36 -17.85 -10.49
CA LYS A 64 -18.68 -16.43 -10.71
C LYS A 64 -17.50 -15.50 -10.41
N LEU A 65 -16.47 -16.01 -9.73
CA LEU A 65 -15.19 -15.35 -9.52
C LEU A 65 -14.13 -16.06 -10.36
N VAL A 66 -13.69 -15.42 -11.44
CA VAL A 66 -12.86 -16.04 -12.48
C VAL A 66 -11.49 -15.37 -12.55
N TYR A 67 -10.44 -16.18 -12.47
CA TYR A 67 -9.05 -15.77 -12.66
C TYR A 67 -8.82 -15.07 -14.01
N LYS A 68 -8.05 -13.98 -14.03
CA LYS A 68 -7.62 -13.30 -15.25
C LYS A 68 -6.12 -13.39 -15.50
N ARG A 69 -5.31 -12.85 -14.59
CA ARG A 69 -3.84 -12.81 -14.71
C ARG A 69 -3.19 -12.60 -13.35
N CYS A 70 -1.92 -12.92 -13.24
CA CYS A 70 -1.12 -12.66 -12.04
C CYS A 70 -0.34 -11.35 -12.17
N LEU A 71 -0.15 -10.64 -11.06
CA LEU A 71 0.50 -9.32 -11.00
C LEU A 71 1.68 -9.27 -10.00
N TYR A 72 2.16 -10.43 -9.53
CA TYR A 72 3.16 -10.51 -8.46
C TYR A 72 4.52 -11.05 -8.92
N TYR A 73 5.54 -10.82 -8.10
CA TYR A 73 6.84 -11.47 -8.18
C TYR A 73 6.88 -12.72 -7.31
N ASP A 74 7.54 -13.78 -7.74
CA ASP A 74 7.33 -15.11 -7.17
C ASP A 74 7.61 -15.20 -5.66
N ARG A 75 8.58 -14.43 -5.16
CA ARG A 75 8.93 -14.36 -3.72
C ARG A 75 8.10 -13.38 -2.88
N GLY A 76 7.20 -12.62 -3.51
CA GLY A 76 6.37 -11.61 -2.84
C GLY A 76 4.96 -12.09 -2.51
N LYS A 77 4.13 -11.16 -2.02
CA LYS A 77 2.69 -11.36 -1.83
C LYS A 77 2.00 -11.74 -3.13
N LYS A 78 1.03 -12.66 -3.05
CA LYS A 78 0.24 -13.07 -4.21
C LYS A 78 -0.79 -12.00 -4.50
N VAL A 79 -0.72 -11.44 -5.70
CA VAL A 79 -1.64 -10.41 -6.20
C VAL A 79 -2.20 -10.88 -7.52
N ILE A 80 -3.47 -11.27 -7.53
CA ILE A 80 -4.13 -11.90 -8.68
C ILE A 80 -5.29 -11.02 -9.11
N GLN A 81 -5.33 -10.67 -10.40
CA GLN A 81 -6.51 -10.04 -10.97
C GLN A 81 -7.56 -11.10 -11.30
N ALA A 82 -8.80 -10.85 -10.90
CA ALA A 82 -9.96 -11.68 -11.19
C ALA A 82 -11.16 -10.83 -11.63
N ASP A 83 -12.17 -11.49 -12.18
CA ASP A 83 -13.48 -10.92 -12.48
C ASP A 83 -14.52 -11.58 -11.60
N TRP A 84 -15.26 -10.78 -10.84
CA TRP A 84 -16.35 -11.25 -9.99
C TRP A 84 -17.66 -10.67 -10.49
N ARG A 85 -18.50 -11.52 -11.08
CA ARG A 85 -19.81 -11.14 -11.64
C ARG A 85 -19.72 -9.96 -12.63
N GLY A 86 -18.69 -9.94 -13.47
CA GLY A 86 -18.46 -8.88 -14.46
C GLY A 86 -17.75 -7.64 -13.91
N GLN A 87 -17.34 -7.64 -12.64
CA GLN A 87 -16.58 -6.55 -12.02
C GLN A 87 -15.14 -6.97 -11.76
N PRO A 88 -14.12 -6.18 -12.19
CA PRO A 88 -12.74 -6.51 -11.91
C PRO A 88 -12.43 -6.34 -10.41
N ILE A 89 -11.71 -7.30 -9.84
CA ILE A 89 -11.24 -7.30 -8.44
C ILE A 89 -9.79 -7.77 -8.36
N ILE A 90 -9.14 -7.51 -7.23
CA ILE A 90 -7.81 -8.04 -6.91
C ILE A 90 -7.93 -8.99 -5.71
N LEU A 91 -7.46 -10.23 -5.89
CA LEU A 91 -7.24 -11.17 -4.81
C LEU A 91 -5.81 -11.00 -4.27
N LYS A 92 -5.68 -10.82 -2.95
CA LYS A 92 -4.40 -10.68 -2.27
C LYS A 92 -4.20 -11.77 -1.21
N SER A 93 -2.96 -12.23 -1.06
CA SER A 93 -2.56 -13.04 0.09
C SER A 93 -1.05 -13.02 0.32
N LYS A 94 -0.61 -12.98 1.59
CA LYS A 94 0.80 -13.00 1.99
C LYS A 94 1.48 -14.33 1.67
N LYS A 95 0.79 -15.47 1.83
CA LYS A 95 1.33 -16.82 1.58
C LYS A 95 0.52 -17.53 0.51
N GLU A 96 1.16 -18.49 -0.17
CA GLU A 96 0.51 -19.26 -1.24
C GLU A 96 -0.51 -20.26 -0.68
N ILE A 97 -0.14 -20.96 0.39
CA ILE A 97 -0.86 -22.12 0.93
C ILE A 97 -1.48 -21.75 2.27
N PHE A 98 -2.73 -22.19 2.49
CA PHE A 98 -3.47 -21.92 3.72
C PHE A 98 -2.78 -22.48 4.96
N SER A 99 -2.25 -23.71 4.89
CA SER A 99 -1.52 -24.36 6.00
C SER A 99 -0.15 -23.74 6.28
N SER A 100 0.31 -22.76 5.51
CA SER A 100 1.54 -22.02 5.83
C SER A 100 1.31 -20.95 6.88
N TYR A 101 0.06 -20.62 7.22
CA TYR A 101 -0.28 -19.74 8.33
C TYR A 101 -0.20 -20.51 9.65
N GLN A 102 0.11 -19.80 10.73
CA GLN A 102 0.13 -20.41 12.05
C GLN A 102 -1.29 -20.85 12.40
N HIS A 103 -1.46 -22.12 12.77
CA HIS A 103 -2.70 -22.62 13.31
C HIS A 103 -2.85 -22.10 14.76
N LEU A 104 -4.09 -21.87 15.20
CA LEU A 104 -4.35 -21.68 16.62
C LEU A 104 -4.12 -23.04 17.29
N SER A 105 -3.00 -23.21 17.99
CA SER A 105 -2.61 -24.45 18.69
C SER A 105 -3.71 -24.97 19.63
N MET A 106 -4.53 -24.08 20.17
CA MET A 106 -5.70 -24.42 20.99
C MET A 106 -6.84 -25.12 20.21
N LEU A 107 -6.82 -25.14 18.87
CA LEU A 107 -7.78 -25.87 18.05
C LEU A 107 -7.42 -27.35 17.84
N GLU A 108 -6.19 -27.76 18.19
CA GLU A 108 -5.71 -29.14 18.01
C GLU A 108 -5.92 -30.00 19.27
N GLU A 109 -5.90 -29.40 20.47
CA GLU A 109 -5.95 -30.15 21.75
C GLU A 109 -7.29 -30.07 22.49
N VAL A 110 -8.17 -29.13 22.15
CA VAL A 110 -9.47 -28.98 22.83
C VAL A 110 -10.59 -29.53 21.95
N GLU A 111 -11.47 -30.36 22.53
CA GLU A 111 -12.75 -30.74 21.93
C GLU A 111 -13.65 -29.51 21.70
N THR A 112 -13.34 -28.75 20.67
CA THR A 112 -14.21 -28.08 19.70
C THR A 112 -15.29 -27.09 20.13
N GLN A 113 -15.57 -26.90 21.42
CA GLN A 113 -16.69 -26.05 21.86
C GLN A 113 -16.34 -24.78 22.63
N ASP A 114 -15.16 -24.66 23.24
CA ASP A 114 -14.93 -23.60 24.23
C ASP A 114 -13.60 -22.85 24.04
N ILE A 115 -13.38 -22.21 22.88
CA ILE A 115 -12.57 -20.96 22.92
C ILE A 115 -13.54 -19.88 23.41
N PRO A 116 -13.35 -19.32 24.62
CA PRO A 116 -14.16 -18.21 25.09
C PRO A 116 -14.04 -17.05 24.12
N GLU A 117 -15.16 -16.38 23.83
CA GLU A 117 -15.18 -15.21 22.94
C GLU A 117 -14.17 -14.14 23.41
N THR A 118 -13.97 -14.00 24.72
CA THR A 118 -12.99 -13.10 25.33
C THR A 118 -11.54 -13.42 24.98
N GLU A 119 -11.15 -14.69 24.96
CA GLU A 119 -9.80 -15.11 24.60
C GLU A 119 -9.51 -14.82 23.13
N LEU A 120 -10.52 -15.02 22.30
CA LEU A 120 -10.43 -14.78 20.87
C LEU A 120 -10.40 -13.29 20.54
N LEU A 121 -11.20 -12.48 21.23
CA LEU A 121 -11.11 -11.01 21.16
C LEU A 121 -9.73 -10.53 21.64
N LEU A 122 -9.15 -11.14 22.68
CA LEU A 122 -7.80 -10.80 23.14
C LEU A 122 -6.75 -11.14 22.08
N MET A 123 -6.84 -12.31 21.44
CA MET A 123 -5.93 -12.68 20.34
C MET A 123 -6.05 -11.71 19.16
N VAL A 124 -7.26 -11.36 18.76
CA VAL A 124 -7.50 -10.34 17.72
C VAL A 124 -6.89 -9.00 18.14
N ALA A 125 -7.11 -8.58 19.38
CA ALA A 125 -6.56 -7.32 19.89
C ALA A 125 -5.04 -7.30 19.90
N LEU A 126 -4.39 -8.43 20.22
CA LEU A 126 -2.94 -8.58 20.14
C LEU A 126 -2.44 -8.50 18.70
N GLU A 127 -3.08 -9.17 17.74
CA GLU A 127 -2.69 -9.07 16.32
C GLU A 127 -2.86 -7.65 15.79
N VAL A 128 -3.94 -6.96 16.17
CA VAL A 128 -4.16 -5.56 15.79
C VAL A 128 -3.12 -4.64 16.44
N LYS A 129 -2.79 -4.86 17.72
CA LYS A 129 -1.73 -4.12 18.41
C LYS A 129 -0.38 -4.35 17.75
N ASN A 130 -0.07 -5.59 17.37
CA ASN A 130 1.17 -5.93 16.66
C ASN A 130 1.23 -5.28 15.28
N ALA A 131 0.13 -5.30 14.52
CA ALA A 131 0.07 -4.71 13.19
C ALA A 131 0.14 -3.18 13.21
N LEU A 132 -0.73 -2.53 14.01
CA LEU A 132 -0.94 -1.09 14.01
C LEU A 132 -0.13 -0.33 15.07
N GLY A 133 0.29 -0.99 16.16
CA GLY A 133 0.84 -0.30 17.33
C GLY A 133 -0.21 0.42 18.18
N LEU A 134 -1.50 0.07 18.01
CA LEU A 134 -2.62 0.71 18.69
C LEU A 134 -3.27 -0.26 19.69
N GLU A 135 -3.64 0.25 20.85
CA GLU A 135 -4.51 -0.49 21.77
C GLU A 135 -5.95 -0.29 21.34
N LEU A 136 -6.63 -1.40 21.00
CA LEU A 136 -8.05 -1.35 20.68
C LEU A 136 -8.86 -1.06 21.94
N SER A 137 -9.75 -0.07 21.87
CA SER A 137 -10.78 0.08 22.91
C SER A 137 -11.82 -1.04 22.76
N ASN A 138 -12.34 -1.54 23.88
CA ASN A 138 -13.33 -2.64 23.92
C ASN A 138 -14.57 -2.40 23.05
N ASN A 139 -14.88 -1.15 22.70
CA ASN A 139 -16.06 -0.76 21.91
C ASN A 139 -15.84 -0.81 20.40
N THR A 140 -14.61 -1.04 19.91
CA THR A 140 -14.26 -0.99 18.49
C THR A 140 -14.30 -2.36 17.80
N MET A 141 -14.65 -3.43 18.52
CA MET A 141 -14.56 -4.82 18.06
C MET A 141 -15.85 -5.41 17.46
N GLY A 142 -16.92 -4.62 17.29
CA GLY A 142 -18.07 -5.07 16.48
C GLY A 142 -17.78 -4.93 14.98
N PRO A 143 -18.47 -5.61 14.04
CA PRO A 143 -19.08 -6.94 14.03
C PRO A 143 -18.11 -7.99 13.43
N LEU A 144 -16.81 -7.92 13.74
CA LEU A 144 -15.82 -8.92 13.29
C LEU A 144 -16.20 -10.36 13.72
N TRP A 145 -17.09 -10.47 14.71
CA TRP A 145 -17.42 -11.72 15.41
C TRP A 145 -18.90 -12.13 15.39
N THR A 146 -19.80 -11.42 14.70
CA THR A 146 -21.25 -11.69 14.83
C THR A 146 -21.75 -12.80 13.90
N ARG A 147 -21.25 -14.04 14.08
CA ARG A 147 -21.88 -15.23 13.50
C ARG A 147 -22.04 -16.33 14.55
N LYS A 148 -23.27 -16.82 14.71
CA LYS A 148 -23.63 -17.92 15.62
C LYS A 148 -22.72 -19.12 15.39
N LYS A 149 -22.22 -19.74 16.48
CA LYS A 149 -21.50 -21.03 16.45
C LYS A 149 -22.34 -22.02 15.63
N GLY A 150 -21.78 -22.49 14.52
CA GLY A 150 -22.45 -23.42 13.61
C GLY A 150 -21.49 -24.52 13.13
N PRO A 151 -21.92 -25.44 12.25
CA PRO A 151 -21.12 -26.59 11.81
C PRO A 151 -19.78 -26.22 11.17
N ARG A 152 -19.67 -24.98 10.65
CA ARG A 152 -18.46 -24.44 9.99
C ARG A 152 -17.64 -23.50 10.89
N TRP A 153 -17.90 -23.48 12.20
CA TRP A 153 -17.26 -22.57 13.15
C TRP A 153 -15.72 -22.64 13.11
N LYS A 154 -15.16 -23.85 13.18
CA LYS A 154 -13.69 -24.05 13.13
C LYS A 154 -13.07 -23.45 11.87
N ALA A 155 -13.68 -23.71 10.71
CA ALA A 155 -13.21 -23.18 9.43
C ALA A 155 -13.33 -21.65 9.38
N GLN A 156 -14.36 -21.07 10.00
CA GLN A 156 -14.52 -19.61 10.13
C GLN A 156 -13.38 -19.01 10.96
N VAL A 157 -13.10 -19.57 12.13
CA VAL A 157 -12.01 -19.11 13.00
C VAL A 157 -10.65 -19.27 12.32
N ALA A 158 -10.39 -20.43 11.70
CA ALA A 158 -9.12 -20.68 11.00
C ALA A 158 -8.91 -19.72 9.82
N SER A 159 -9.96 -19.45 9.03
CA SER A 159 -9.91 -18.50 7.92
C SER A 159 -9.65 -17.07 8.43
N MET A 160 -10.39 -16.64 9.45
CA MET A 160 -10.20 -15.34 10.09
C MET A 160 -8.78 -15.18 10.63
N TRP A 161 -8.28 -16.18 11.36
CA TRP A 161 -6.93 -16.16 11.93
C TRP A 161 -5.84 -16.05 10.85
N SER A 162 -6.02 -16.70 9.71
CA SER A 162 -5.10 -16.57 8.58
C SER A 162 -5.10 -15.17 7.94
N LEU A 163 -6.23 -14.45 8.01
CA LEU A 163 -6.35 -13.08 7.53
C LEU A 163 -5.71 -12.09 8.50
N LEU A 164 -5.89 -12.28 9.82
CA LEU A 164 -5.29 -11.43 10.86
C LEU A 164 -3.75 -11.52 10.90
N GLN A 165 -3.16 -12.63 10.48
CA GLN A 165 -1.70 -12.74 10.31
C GLN A 165 -1.14 -11.89 9.14
N GLN A 166 -1.97 -11.08 8.47
CA GLN A 166 -1.60 -10.23 7.35
C GLN A 166 -1.86 -8.77 7.71
N GLU A 167 -0.78 -8.02 7.98
CA GLU A 167 -0.85 -6.61 8.40
C GLU A 167 -1.66 -5.75 7.42
N GLU A 168 -1.46 -5.93 6.10
CA GLU A 168 -2.21 -5.21 5.06
C GLU A 168 -3.73 -5.45 5.15
N TYR A 169 -4.16 -6.68 5.46
CA TYR A 169 -5.59 -6.99 5.67
C TYR A 169 -6.14 -6.28 6.90
N ILE A 170 -5.41 -6.32 8.03
CA ILE A 170 -5.81 -5.62 9.25
C ILE A 170 -5.97 -4.13 8.98
N TYR A 171 -4.98 -3.51 8.31
CA TYR A 171 -5.02 -2.09 7.96
C TYR A 171 -6.27 -1.74 7.16
N PHE A 172 -6.53 -2.43 6.06
CA PHE A 172 -7.69 -2.13 5.23
C PHE A 172 -9.01 -2.44 5.93
N SER A 173 -9.10 -3.57 6.66
CA SER A 173 -10.32 -3.96 7.36
C SER A 173 -10.72 -2.93 8.42
N LEU A 174 -9.75 -2.34 9.12
CA LEU A 174 -10.02 -1.37 10.17
C LEU A 174 -10.16 0.06 9.65
N LEU A 175 -9.43 0.46 8.60
CA LEU A 175 -9.43 1.85 8.13
C LEU A 175 -10.43 2.14 7.02
N GLN A 176 -10.95 1.14 6.29
CA GLN A 176 -11.83 1.36 5.14
C GLN A 176 -13.11 2.15 5.45
N ASP A 177 -13.64 2.04 6.68
CA ASP A 177 -14.85 2.74 7.10
C ASP A 177 -14.57 4.16 7.62
N PHE A 178 -13.31 4.46 7.93
CA PHE A 178 -12.87 5.76 8.45
C PHE A 178 -12.10 6.58 7.41
N SER A 179 -11.62 5.95 6.34
CA SER A 179 -10.80 6.61 5.34
C SER A 179 -11.16 6.20 3.91
N LYS A 180 -11.50 7.18 3.08
CA LYS A 180 -11.64 6.99 1.63
C LYS A 180 -10.31 6.73 0.90
N HIS A 181 -9.18 6.91 1.60
CA HIS A 181 -7.83 6.84 1.07
C HIS A 181 -7.14 5.48 1.28
N VAL A 182 -7.90 4.46 1.68
CA VAL A 182 -7.44 3.07 1.74
C VAL A 182 -8.31 2.17 0.86
N LEU A 183 -7.81 0.97 0.54
CA LEU A 183 -8.55 0.00 -0.25
C LEU A 183 -9.77 -0.53 0.52
N ARG A 184 -10.87 -0.70 -0.20
CA ARG A 184 -12.04 -1.42 0.30
C ARG A 184 -11.89 -2.93 0.14
N ILE A 185 -12.06 -3.67 1.23
CA ILE A 185 -12.21 -5.13 1.23
C ILE A 185 -13.62 -5.49 0.78
N ILE A 186 -13.70 -6.39 -0.19
CA ILE A 186 -14.94 -6.88 -0.79
C ILE A 186 -15.42 -8.15 -0.09
N GLY A 187 -14.50 -9.04 0.28
CA GLY A 187 -14.77 -10.33 0.88
C GLY A 187 -13.51 -11.20 0.95
N SER A 188 -13.66 -12.47 1.30
CA SER A 188 -12.54 -13.40 1.45
C SER A 188 -12.90 -14.83 1.07
N CYS A 189 -11.85 -15.63 0.81
CA CYS A 189 -11.91 -17.08 0.81
C CYS A 189 -10.64 -17.62 1.48
N GLY A 190 -10.77 -18.13 2.70
CA GLY A 190 -9.62 -18.56 3.50
C GLY A 190 -8.66 -17.40 3.76
N HIS A 191 -7.38 -17.61 3.43
CA HIS A 191 -6.31 -16.61 3.57
C HIS A 191 -6.25 -15.58 2.43
N PHE A 192 -7.05 -15.76 1.38
CA PHE A 192 -7.18 -14.77 0.31
C PHE A 192 -8.31 -13.79 0.63
N TYR A 193 -8.03 -12.50 0.50
CA TYR A 193 -9.04 -11.45 0.55
C TYR A 193 -9.11 -10.72 -0.79
N ALA A 194 -10.31 -10.26 -1.14
CA ALA A 194 -10.56 -9.49 -2.35
C ALA A 194 -10.67 -8.01 -2.01
N VAL A 195 -10.12 -7.16 -2.87
CA VAL A 195 -10.24 -5.70 -2.83
C VAL A 195 -10.69 -5.15 -4.17
N GLU A 196 -11.15 -3.90 -4.18
CA GLU A 196 -11.49 -3.18 -5.41
C GLU A 196 -10.30 -3.13 -6.39
N TYR A 197 -10.60 -3.26 -7.69
CA TYR A 197 -9.59 -3.09 -8.73
C TYR A 197 -9.35 -1.61 -9.02
N LEU A 198 -8.15 -1.13 -8.67
CA LEU A 198 -7.68 0.21 -8.98
C LEU A 198 -6.40 0.13 -9.83
N THR A 199 -6.21 1.09 -10.73
CA THR A 199 -4.96 1.12 -11.50
C THR A 199 -3.89 1.87 -10.73
N ALA A 200 -2.83 1.15 -10.38
CA ALA A 200 -1.68 1.67 -9.64
C ALA A 200 -0.86 2.67 -10.46
N GLY A 201 -0.09 3.51 -9.77
CA GLY A 201 0.92 4.34 -10.40
C GLY A 201 2.16 3.54 -10.86
N HIS A 202 2.93 4.16 -11.74
CA HIS A 202 4.20 3.64 -12.24
C HIS A 202 5.20 4.79 -12.39
N ALA A 203 6.35 4.68 -11.74
CA ALA A 203 7.41 5.68 -11.77
C ALA A 203 7.92 5.97 -13.18
N TRP A 204 7.80 5.04 -14.12
CA TRP A 204 8.21 5.23 -15.52
C TRP A 204 7.14 5.90 -16.38
N HIS A 205 5.89 6.00 -15.90
CA HIS A 205 4.80 6.62 -16.63
C HIS A 205 4.92 8.14 -16.61
N LYS A 206 4.66 8.82 -17.75
CA LYS A 206 4.85 10.29 -17.87
C LYS A 206 4.09 11.07 -16.79
N THR A 207 2.86 10.65 -16.51
CA THR A 207 1.94 11.26 -15.53
C THR A 207 1.98 10.60 -14.14
N LEU A 208 2.87 9.64 -13.89
CA LEU A 208 2.86 8.73 -12.73
C LEU A 208 1.65 7.79 -12.65
N PHE A 209 0.44 8.23 -12.98
CA PHE A 209 -0.77 7.39 -13.01
C PHE A 209 -1.37 7.31 -14.42
N PRO A 210 -1.84 6.14 -14.88
CA PRO A 210 -2.45 5.96 -16.19
C PRO A 210 -3.91 6.46 -16.20
N LEU A 211 -4.08 7.75 -16.43
CA LEU A 211 -5.37 8.44 -16.40
C LEU A 211 -6.26 8.10 -17.59
N GLU A 212 -5.66 7.67 -18.70
CA GLU A 212 -6.34 7.30 -19.95
C GLU A 212 -7.28 6.11 -19.77
N ASN A 213 -7.01 5.24 -18.80
CA ASN A 213 -7.80 4.05 -18.53
C ASN A 213 -8.99 4.31 -17.58
N MET A 214 -9.04 5.47 -16.92
CA MET A 214 -9.99 5.73 -15.82
C MET A 214 -11.17 6.62 -16.23
N ILE A 215 -10.96 7.50 -17.21
CA ILE A 215 -11.93 8.51 -17.61
C ILE A 215 -11.93 8.41 -19.13
N GLY A 216 -13.07 7.98 -19.70
CA GLY A 216 -13.18 7.55 -21.10
C GLY A 216 -12.77 8.58 -22.17
N PRO A 217 -13.27 8.46 -23.42
CA PRO A 217 -12.80 9.29 -24.54
C PRO A 217 -12.98 10.82 -24.37
N SER A 218 -13.62 11.27 -23.28
CA SER A 218 -13.82 12.67 -22.88
C SER A 218 -12.57 13.40 -22.36
N LEU A 219 -11.42 12.73 -22.15
CA LEU A 219 -10.15 13.38 -21.74
C LEU A 219 -8.96 13.21 -22.71
N THR A 220 -9.20 13.14 -24.03
CA THR A 220 -8.11 13.13 -25.03
C THR A 220 -7.30 14.44 -25.08
N GLY A 221 -7.78 15.51 -24.43
CA GLY A 221 -7.15 16.83 -24.39
C GLY A 221 -6.08 16.99 -23.30
N HIS A 222 -4.96 17.60 -23.65
CA HIS A 222 -3.86 17.92 -22.70
C HIS A 222 -4.35 18.66 -21.44
N ARG A 223 -5.31 19.59 -21.59
CA ARG A 223 -5.87 20.38 -20.49
C ARG A 223 -6.64 19.57 -19.47
N SER A 224 -7.44 18.61 -19.93
CA SER A 224 -8.28 17.81 -19.06
C SER A 224 -7.42 16.82 -18.24
N ARG A 225 -6.31 16.36 -18.82
CA ARG A 225 -5.24 15.66 -18.11
C ARG A 225 -4.56 16.53 -17.04
N VAL A 226 -4.19 17.77 -17.37
CA VAL A 226 -3.60 18.69 -16.37
C VAL A 226 -4.57 18.95 -15.22
N ARG A 227 -5.87 19.13 -15.51
CA ARG A 227 -6.90 19.26 -14.48
C ARG A 227 -6.96 18.03 -13.56
N ALA A 228 -6.99 16.83 -14.13
CA ALA A 228 -6.98 15.60 -13.34
C ALA A 228 -5.74 15.49 -12.45
N ILE A 229 -4.55 15.90 -12.91
CA ILE A 229 -3.33 15.93 -12.08
C ILE A 229 -3.50 16.90 -10.90
N ILE A 230 -4.10 18.07 -11.11
CA ILE A 230 -4.37 19.03 -10.03
C ILE A 230 -5.36 18.46 -9.01
N ASP A 231 -6.44 17.82 -9.47
CA ASP A 231 -7.45 17.20 -8.60
C ASP A 231 -6.85 16.04 -7.79
N ILE A 232 -6.00 15.21 -8.42
CA ILE A 232 -5.27 14.13 -7.75
C ILE A 232 -4.29 14.71 -6.72
N ALA A 233 -3.56 15.78 -7.06
CA ALA A 233 -2.66 16.44 -6.13
C ALA A 233 -3.42 16.99 -4.90
N LEU A 234 -4.60 17.59 -5.10
CA LEU A 234 -5.49 17.98 -4.00
C LEU A 234 -5.90 16.76 -3.16
N SER A 235 -6.23 15.63 -3.79
CA SER A 235 -6.56 14.40 -3.07
C SER A 235 -5.37 13.83 -2.28
N PHE A 236 -4.13 13.99 -2.74
CA PHE A 236 -2.94 13.64 -1.96
C PHE A 236 -2.83 14.53 -0.70
N LEU A 237 -3.10 15.82 -0.83
CA LEU A 237 -3.11 16.73 0.32
C LEU A 237 -4.25 16.42 1.30
N ASP A 238 -5.41 15.96 0.81
CA ASP A 238 -6.53 15.53 1.66
C ASP A 238 -6.12 14.29 2.46
N MET A 239 -5.49 13.31 1.80
CA MET A 239 -4.96 12.10 2.43
C MET A 239 -3.93 12.42 3.52
N VAL A 240 -2.97 13.31 3.22
CA VAL A 240 -1.96 13.74 4.20
C VAL A 240 -2.62 14.37 5.41
N ARG A 241 -3.52 15.33 5.22
CA ARG A 241 -4.23 15.98 6.33
C ARG A 241 -4.99 14.96 7.18
N HIS A 242 -5.69 14.04 6.53
CA HIS A 242 -6.48 13.01 7.18
C HIS A 242 -5.60 12.07 8.02
N PHE A 243 -4.51 11.55 7.45
CA PHE A 243 -3.58 10.65 8.16
C PHE A 243 -2.81 11.33 9.29
N GLU A 244 -2.63 12.65 9.25
CA GLU A 244 -1.98 13.41 10.31
C GLU A 244 -2.91 13.77 11.47
N ASN A 245 -4.21 14.02 11.22
CA ASN A 245 -5.09 14.71 12.17
C ASN A 245 -6.37 13.96 12.57
N ASP A 246 -6.85 13.00 11.78
CA ASP A 246 -8.20 12.46 11.97
C ASP A 246 -8.21 11.16 12.80
N PHE A 247 -7.03 10.60 13.08
CA PHE A 247 -6.86 9.43 13.95
C PHE A 247 -6.25 9.83 15.31
N SER A 248 -6.47 9.00 16.34
CA SER A 248 -5.89 9.22 17.68
C SER A 248 -4.36 9.33 17.67
N HIS A 249 -3.72 8.62 16.75
CA HIS A 249 -2.30 8.74 16.44
C HIS A 249 -2.14 9.01 14.95
N ARG A 250 -1.17 9.84 14.58
CA ARG A 250 -0.85 10.06 13.17
C ARG A 250 -0.34 8.77 12.52
N LEU A 251 -0.71 8.57 11.25
CA LEU A 251 -0.27 7.45 10.42
C LEU A 251 0.91 7.89 9.53
N HIS A 252 2.05 7.22 9.68
CA HIS A 252 3.25 7.46 8.89
C HIS A 252 3.30 6.53 7.69
N LEU A 253 3.61 7.10 6.52
CA LEU A 253 3.93 6.35 5.31
C LEU A 253 5.45 6.40 5.10
N CYS A 254 6.08 5.23 5.13
CA CYS A 254 7.54 5.10 5.01
C CYS A 254 8.00 4.51 3.67
N ASP A 255 7.09 4.14 2.76
CA ASP A 255 7.44 3.71 1.40
C ASP A 255 6.53 4.42 0.39
N ILE A 256 6.75 5.73 0.22
CA ILE A 256 5.98 6.54 -0.72
C ILE A 256 6.62 6.37 -2.10
N LYS A 257 5.88 5.75 -3.00
CA LYS A 257 6.21 5.65 -4.42
C LYS A 257 4.93 5.49 -5.24
N PRO A 258 4.91 5.91 -6.52
CA PRO A 258 3.72 5.83 -7.36
C PRO A 258 3.04 4.45 -7.35
N GLU A 259 3.82 3.38 -7.29
CA GLU A 259 3.36 1.99 -7.30
C GLU A 259 2.52 1.61 -6.07
N ASN A 260 2.69 2.32 -4.96
CA ASN A 260 1.96 2.06 -3.71
C ASN A 260 0.64 2.85 -3.62
N PHE A 261 0.34 3.67 -4.63
CA PHE A 261 -0.91 4.41 -4.72
C PHE A 261 -1.67 4.05 -6.00
N ALA A 262 -2.99 4.19 -5.93
CA ALA A 262 -3.86 4.13 -7.09
C ALA A 262 -4.87 5.28 -7.05
N ILE A 263 -5.48 5.54 -8.20
CA ILE A 263 -6.50 6.59 -8.34
C ILE A 263 -7.84 5.92 -8.63
N ARG A 264 -8.87 6.29 -7.87
CA ARG A 264 -10.26 5.86 -8.10
C ARG A 264 -10.89 6.74 -9.19
N HIS A 265 -12.01 6.30 -9.77
CA HIS A 265 -12.69 7.00 -10.88
C HIS A 265 -13.08 8.46 -10.56
N ASP A 266 -13.31 8.77 -9.28
CA ASP A 266 -13.61 10.10 -8.75
C ASP A 266 -12.36 10.95 -8.45
N LEU A 267 -11.18 10.50 -8.93
CA LEU A 267 -9.87 11.11 -8.70
C LEU A 267 -9.36 11.03 -7.24
N THR A 268 -10.01 10.23 -6.39
CA THR A 268 -9.51 9.97 -5.04
C THR A 268 -8.25 9.11 -5.07
N VAL A 269 -7.20 9.58 -4.40
CA VAL A 269 -5.95 8.85 -4.15
C VAL A 269 -6.19 7.78 -3.08
N VAL A 270 -5.73 6.56 -3.34
CA VAL A 270 -5.87 5.41 -2.46
C VAL A 270 -4.50 4.78 -2.24
N ALA A 271 -4.11 4.59 -0.99
CA ALA A 271 -2.96 3.75 -0.63
C ALA A 271 -3.35 2.29 -0.83
N ILE A 272 -2.67 1.63 -1.78
CA ILE A 272 -2.93 0.24 -2.16
C ILE A 272 -1.89 -0.74 -1.61
N ASP A 273 -0.79 -0.19 -1.08
CA ASP A 273 0.25 -0.91 -0.36
C ASP A 273 0.56 -0.15 0.94
N VAL A 274 0.31 -0.80 2.07
CA VAL A 274 0.49 -0.25 3.42
C VAL A 274 1.44 -1.12 4.26
N ASP A 275 2.26 -1.94 3.60
CA ASP A 275 3.25 -2.79 4.29
C ASP A 275 4.26 -1.97 5.12
N MET A 276 4.53 -0.73 4.70
CA MET A 276 5.42 0.22 5.39
C MET A 276 4.65 1.43 5.93
N ALA A 277 3.46 1.19 6.48
CA ALA A 277 2.67 2.19 7.20
C ALA A 277 2.63 1.88 8.69
N PHE A 278 2.80 2.90 9.54
CA PHE A 278 2.86 2.73 11.00
C PHE A 278 2.21 3.90 11.73
N PHE A 279 1.37 3.63 12.73
CA PHE A 279 0.94 4.68 13.65
C PHE A 279 2.11 5.12 14.54
N GLU A 280 2.03 6.36 15.05
CA GLU A 280 3.07 7.01 15.85
C GLU A 280 3.72 6.10 16.93
N PRO A 281 2.99 5.32 17.76
CA PRO A 281 3.62 4.48 18.78
C PRO A 281 4.61 3.46 18.18
N LYS A 282 4.17 2.65 17.20
CA LYS A 282 5.03 1.67 16.52
C LYS A 282 6.13 2.34 15.70
N MET A 283 5.87 3.51 15.13
CA MET A 283 6.91 4.26 14.40
C MET A 283 8.06 4.70 15.32
N ARG A 284 7.76 5.11 16.56
CA ARG A 284 8.79 5.48 17.53
C ARG A 284 9.69 4.28 17.86
N ASP A 285 9.09 3.13 18.11
CA ASP A 285 9.81 1.89 18.40
C ASP A 285 10.72 1.46 17.23
N ILE A 286 10.25 1.61 15.99
CA ILE A 286 11.03 1.30 14.79
C ILE A 286 12.26 2.23 14.67
N LEU A 287 12.10 3.53 14.95
CA LEU A 287 13.17 4.53 14.82
C LEU A 287 14.20 4.47 15.96
N GLU A 288 13.84 3.96 17.15
CA GLU A 288 14.75 3.86 18.30
C GLU A 288 15.78 2.73 18.12
N GLN A 289 16.78 2.97 17.29
CA GLN A 289 17.90 2.06 17.02
C GLN A 289 19.24 2.63 17.53
N ASN A 290 20.25 1.76 17.64
CA ASN A 290 21.63 2.21 17.86
C ASN A 290 22.21 2.76 16.54
N CYS A 291 23.02 3.82 16.62
CA CYS A 291 23.57 4.49 15.44
C CYS A 291 25.01 4.97 15.63
N THR A 292 25.72 5.04 14.51
CA THR A 292 27.04 5.67 14.37
C THR A 292 26.95 7.03 13.70
N GLY A 293 25.99 7.22 12.80
CA GLY A 293 25.67 8.49 12.13
C GLY A 293 24.18 8.58 11.76
N ASP A 294 23.78 9.71 11.17
CA ASP A 294 22.37 9.95 10.78
C ASP A 294 21.85 8.93 9.75
N GLU A 295 22.73 8.40 8.90
CA GLU A 295 22.36 7.44 7.86
C GLU A 295 21.85 6.10 8.41
N ASP A 296 22.27 5.75 9.64
CA ASP A 296 21.80 4.56 10.35
C ASP A 296 20.37 4.75 10.90
N CYS A 297 19.88 5.99 10.94
CA CYS A 297 18.56 6.34 11.44
C CYS A 297 17.51 6.47 10.33
N ASN A 298 17.74 5.78 9.20
CA ASN A 298 16.86 5.76 8.05
C ASN A 298 16.05 4.46 8.01
N PHE A 299 14.72 4.57 8.02
CA PHE A 299 13.79 3.47 7.76
C PHE A 299 12.98 3.82 6.49
N PHE A 300 13.52 3.41 5.33
CA PHE A 300 13.00 3.82 4.02
C PHE A 300 12.83 5.35 3.94
N ASP A 301 11.61 5.87 3.80
CA ASP A 301 11.30 7.29 3.72
C ASP A 301 11.04 7.96 5.08
N CYS A 302 11.14 7.21 6.16
CA CYS A 302 11.01 7.69 7.53
C CYS A 302 12.38 7.72 8.17
N PHE A 303 12.90 8.91 8.48
CA PHE A 303 14.21 9.02 9.12
C PHE A 303 14.18 9.89 10.37
N SER A 304 15.12 9.64 11.27
CA SER A 304 15.37 10.46 12.45
C SER A 304 16.81 10.94 12.49
N LYS A 305 17.27 11.44 13.64
CA LYS A 305 18.63 11.97 13.82
C LYS A 305 19.40 11.15 14.84
N CYS A 306 20.67 10.87 14.55
CA CYS A 306 21.54 10.15 15.45
C CYS A 306 22.08 11.09 16.52
N ASN A 307 21.81 10.78 17.79
CA ASN A 307 22.48 11.47 18.88
C ASN A 307 23.83 10.82 19.11
N LEU A 308 24.88 11.42 18.53
CA LEU A 308 26.26 10.92 18.59
C LEU A 308 26.81 10.77 20.02
N LYS A 309 26.26 11.50 21.00
CA LYS A 309 26.69 11.40 22.41
C LYS A 309 26.25 10.08 23.05
N ILE A 310 25.05 9.62 22.73
CA ILE A 310 24.46 8.40 23.30
C ILE A 310 24.42 7.23 22.29
N ARG A 311 24.86 7.46 21.05
CA ARG A 311 24.86 6.48 19.95
C ARG A 311 23.48 5.86 19.68
N LYS A 312 22.42 6.68 19.79
CA LYS A 312 21.03 6.26 19.55
C LYS A 312 20.29 7.23 18.63
N CYS A 313 19.47 6.67 17.76
CA CYS A 313 18.54 7.41 16.93
C CYS A 313 17.43 8.03 17.78
N GLY A 314 16.94 9.20 17.35
CA GLY A 314 15.76 9.81 17.96
C GLY A 314 14.50 9.01 17.65
N ALA A 315 13.61 8.89 18.65
CA ALA A 315 12.29 8.27 18.50
C ALA A 315 11.35 9.03 17.56
N GLN A 316 11.61 10.33 17.37
CA GLN A 316 10.74 11.21 16.60
C GLN A 316 11.24 11.32 15.16
N ARG A 317 10.33 11.08 14.22
CA ARG A 317 10.58 11.26 12.78
C ARG A 317 10.94 12.72 12.50
N ALA A 318 12.02 12.92 11.75
CA ALA A 318 12.52 14.25 11.38
C ALA A 318 11.81 14.83 10.15
N ASN A 319 11.23 13.97 9.31
CA ASN A 319 10.38 14.35 8.18
C ASN A 319 8.91 13.92 8.38
N ASN A 320 8.06 14.16 7.39
CA ASN A 320 6.65 13.75 7.41
C ASN A 320 6.14 13.33 6.01
N ASN A 321 4.90 12.84 5.97
CA ASN A 321 4.27 12.34 4.75
C ASN A 321 4.20 13.43 3.66
N LEU A 322 3.88 14.68 4.03
CA LEU A 322 3.80 15.79 3.09
C LEU A 322 5.13 16.03 2.37
N GLN A 323 6.23 16.08 3.12
CA GLN A 323 7.56 16.33 2.56
C GLN A 323 7.96 15.25 1.56
N VAL A 324 7.70 13.98 1.88
CA VAL A 324 8.03 12.85 1.00
C VAL A 324 7.12 12.81 -0.24
N ILE A 325 5.82 13.11 -0.11
CA ILE A 325 4.92 13.27 -1.27
C ILE A 325 5.36 14.44 -2.15
N CYS A 326 5.75 15.56 -1.55
CA CYS A 326 6.28 16.71 -2.26
C CYS A 326 7.54 16.33 -3.06
N ASP A 327 8.44 15.57 -2.45
CA ASP A 327 9.70 15.17 -3.07
C ASP A 327 9.53 14.13 -4.18
N LYS A 328 8.78 13.04 -3.90
CA LYS A 328 8.72 11.87 -4.78
C LYS A 328 7.60 11.91 -5.82
N ILE A 329 6.53 12.65 -5.55
CA ILE A 329 5.35 12.72 -6.44
C ILE A 329 5.25 14.11 -7.07
N PHE A 330 5.09 15.16 -6.25
CA PHE A 330 4.74 16.49 -6.74
C PHE A 330 5.88 17.18 -7.49
N ARG A 331 7.13 17.00 -7.06
CA ARG A 331 8.32 17.56 -7.73
C ARG A 331 8.34 17.23 -9.22
N ARG A 332 7.94 16.01 -9.58
CA ARG A 332 7.86 15.56 -10.97
C ARG A 332 6.71 16.26 -11.70
N TRP A 333 5.49 16.24 -11.17
CA TRP A 333 4.32 16.85 -11.81
C TRP A 333 4.43 18.35 -12.01
N PHE A 334 5.08 19.02 -11.07
CA PHE A 334 5.19 20.46 -11.05
C PHE A 334 6.57 20.95 -11.49
N SER A 335 7.30 20.09 -12.23
CA SER A 335 8.48 20.50 -13.00
C SER A 335 8.07 21.27 -14.27
N PRO A 336 8.92 22.19 -14.77
CA PRO A 336 8.59 23.06 -15.91
C PRO A 336 8.25 22.30 -17.21
N SER A 337 8.73 21.08 -17.37
CA SER A 337 8.62 20.27 -18.59
C SER A 337 7.25 19.63 -18.81
N LEU A 338 6.37 19.60 -17.80
CA LEU A 338 5.13 18.81 -17.84
C LEU A 338 3.84 19.59 -18.14
N ARG A 339 3.81 20.93 -18.00
CA ARG A 339 2.54 21.69 -18.01
C ARG A 339 2.21 22.52 -19.24
N GLY A 340 3.14 22.71 -20.18
CA GLY A 340 2.88 23.56 -21.36
C GLY A 340 2.33 24.95 -20.98
N PRO A 341 1.78 25.72 -21.93
CA PRO A 341 1.30 27.09 -21.68
C PRO A 341 -0.14 27.15 -21.10
N LEU A 342 -0.66 26.07 -20.51
CA LEU A 342 -2.07 26.00 -20.08
C LEU A 342 -2.41 26.71 -18.76
N VAL A 343 -1.38 27.11 -18.02
CA VAL A 343 -1.47 27.82 -16.73
C VAL A 343 -0.51 28.99 -16.80
N SER A 344 -0.86 30.12 -16.21
CA SER A 344 -0.04 31.32 -16.15
C SER A 344 1.36 31.02 -15.59
N LEU A 345 2.39 31.53 -16.27
CA LEU A 345 3.79 31.33 -15.86
C LEU A 345 4.06 31.73 -14.40
N PRO A 346 3.54 32.85 -13.87
CA PRO A 346 3.70 33.20 -12.46
C PRO A 346 3.19 32.11 -11.51
N LEU A 347 2.01 31.54 -11.79
CA LEU A 347 1.43 30.50 -10.94
C LEU A 347 2.22 29.19 -11.02
N GLN A 348 2.71 28.84 -12.21
CA GLN A 348 3.59 27.68 -12.38
C GLN A 348 4.85 27.81 -11.52
N LEU A 349 5.50 28.98 -11.53
CA LEU A 349 6.72 29.25 -10.74
C LEU A 349 6.44 29.25 -9.23
N GLN A 350 5.34 29.85 -8.79
CA GLN A 350 4.93 29.83 -7.38
C GLN A 350 4.71 28.40 -6.88
N LEU A 351 3.99 27.58 -7.65
CA LEU A 351 3.72 26.21 -7.28
C LEU A 351 4.99 25.35 -7.30
N GLN A 352 5.88 25.54 -8.28
CA GLN A 352 7.18 24.88 -8.30
C GLN A 352 8.02 25.22 -7.06
N LYS A 353 8.07 26.51 -6.69
CA LYS A 353 8.78 26.97 -5.50
C LYS A 353 8.19 26.37 -4.23
N ALA A 354 6.87 26.40 -4.07
CA ALA A 354 6.18 25.83 -2.91
C ALA A 354 6.45 24.32 -2.77
N VAL A 355 6.45 23.57 -3.87
CA VAL A 355 6.79 22.13 -3.88
C VAL A 355 8.25 21.89 -3.51
N GLN A 356 9.17 22.70 -4.02
CA GLN A 356 10.59 22.62 -3.66
C GLN A 356 10.82 22.87 -2.17
N GLU A 357 10.19 23.91 -1.60
CA GLU A 357 10.30 24.26 -0.19
C GLU A 357 9.63 23.24 0.72
N CYS A 358 8.53 22.63 0.25
CA CYS A 358 7.85 21.53 0.91
C CYS A 358 8.72 20.26 0.97
N ALA A 359 9.45 19.94 -0.09
CA ALA A 359 10.28 18.74 -0.16
C ALA A 359 11.59 18.84 0.67
N GLN A 360 11.95 20.02 1.17
CA GLN A 360 13.17 20.18 1.97
C GLN A 360 13.06 19.42 3.30
N PRO A 361 14.12 18.70 3.73
CA PRO A 361 14.13 18.00 5.01
C PRO A 361 13.85 18.93 6.19
N GLY A 362 13.03 18.45 7.14
CA GLY A 362 12.45 19.26 8.20
C GLY A 362 13.42 19.57 9.35
N HIS A 363 13.07 20.61 10.11
CA HIS A 363 13.57 20.82 11.48
C HIS A 363 12.62 20.10 12.44
N THR A 364 13.14 19.50 13.51
CA THR A 364 12.34 18.72 14.46
C THR A 364 11.51 19.62 15.38
N GLY A 365 10.40 19.08 15.91
CA GLY A 365 9.57 19.75 16.93
C GLY A 365 8.53 20.74 16.37
N ALA A 366 8.11 21.70 17.21
CA ALA A 366 7.01 22.63 16.92
C ALA A 366 7.25 23.49 15.66
N ILE A 367 8.50 23.88 15.41
CA ILE A 367 8.90 24.66 14.24
C ILE A 367 8.67 23.86 12.95
N GLY A 368 9.00 22.57 12.96
CA GLY A 368 8.75 21.67 11.82
C GLY A 368 7.27 21.48 11.54
N HIS A 369 6.46 21.32 12.59
CA HIS A 369 5.02 21.17 12.46
C HIS A 369 4.37 22.44 11.88
N GLN A 370 4.72 23.62 12.39
CA GLN A 370 4.21 24.89 11.86
C GLN A 370 4.60 25.12 10.40
N ARG A 371 5.84 24.77 10.03
CA ARG A 371 6.29 24.81 8.62
C ARG A 371 5.48 23.86 7.74
N THR A 372 5.18 22.67 8.23
CA THR A 372 4.37 21.67 7.51
C THR A 372 2.95 22.18 7.25
N LEU A 373 2.29 22.74 8.26
CA LEU A 373 0.95 23.34 8.13
C LEU A 373 0.96 24.51 7.13
N LYS A 374 2.00 25.34 7.17
CA LYS A 374 2.17 26.45 6.21
C LYS A 374 2.31 25.92 4.78
N SER A 375 3.21 24.97 4.56
CA SER A 375 3.41 24.34 3.25
C SER A 375 2.14 23.67 2.74
N LEU A 376 1.41 22.96 3.61
CA LEU A 376 0.15 22.31 3.26
C LEU A 376 -0.89 23.33 2.78
N SER A 377 -1.10 24.39 3.57
CA SER A 377 -2.06 25.47 3.25
C SER A 377 -1.69 26.19 1.95
N GLU A 378 -0.42 26.50 1.76
CA GLU A 378 0.09 27.18 0.56
C GLU A 378 -0.09 26.32 -0.70
N LEU A 379 0.23 25.02 -0.63
CA LEU A 379 0.00 24.09 -1.73
C LEU A 379 -1.50 23.95 -2.06
N TYR A 380 -2.37 23.81 -1.05
CA TYR A 380 -3.83 23.79 -1.26
C TYR A 380 -4.31 25.03 -1.99
N HIS A 381 -3.87 26.21 -1.55
CA HIS A 381 -4.25 27.48 -2.14
C HIS A 381 -3.80 27.53 -3.61
N LEU A 382 -2.53 27.28 -3.90
CA LEU A 382 -1.98 27.34 -5.26
C LEU A 382 -2.64 26.32 -6.21
N LEU A 383 -2.91 25.11 -5.73
CA LEU A 383 -3.61 24.09 -6.53
C LEU A 383 -5.06 24.49 -6.81
N ARG A 384 -5.79 25.07 -5.84
CA ARG A 384 -7.15 25.57 -6.06
C ARG A 384 -7.19 26.76 -7.02
N VAL A 385 -6.23 27.68 -6.94
CA VAL A 385 -6.11 28.78 -7.92
C VAL A 385 -5.84 28.22 -9.31
N THR A 386 -4.94 27.24 -9.43
CA THR A 386 -4.63 26.56 -10.70
C THR A 386 -5.88 25.87 -11.27
N GLN A 387 -6.66 25.21 -10.41
CA GLN A 387 -7.90 24.54 -10.80
C GLN A 387 -8.92 25.53 -11.38
N ARG A 388 -9.09 26.71 -10.77
CA ARG A 388 -9.97 27.78 -11.24
C ARG A 388 -9.52 28.36 -12.59
N GLU A 389 -8.23 28.64 -12.74
CA GLU A 389 -7.67 29.14 -14.03
C GLU A 389 -7.92 28.13 -15.17
N LEU A 390 -7.79 26.83 -14.87
CA LEU A 390 -8.11 25.76 -15.80
C LEU A 390 -9.61 25.59 -16.07
N GLN A 391 -10.51 26.13 -15.24
CA GLN A 391 -11.96 26.16 -15.48
C GLN A 391 -12.37 27.39 -16.29
N GLU A 392 -11.85 28.57 -15.96
CA GLU A 392 -12.24 29.85 -16.58
C GLU A 392 -11.86 29.96 -18.05
N ALA A 393 -10.75 29.34 -18.48
CA ALA A 393 -10.38 29.35 -19.89
C ALA A 393 -11.12 28.29 -20.75
N GLN A 394 -12.19 27.63 -20.23
CA GLN A 394 -13.11 26.79 -21.02
C GLN A 394 -14.15 27.66 -21.73
#